data_AF-A0A2C9LMS3-F1
#
_entry.id   AF-A0A2C9LMS3-F1
#
_cell.length_a   1.000
_cell.length_b   1.000
_cell.length_c   1.000
_cell.angle_alpha   90.00
_cell.angle_beta   90.00
_cell.angle_gamma   90.00
#
_symmetry.space_group_name_H-M   'P 1'
#
loop_
_entity.id
_entity.type
_entity.pdbx_description
1 polymer ?
#
loop_
_entity_poly.entity_id
_entity_poly.type
_entity_poly.pdbx_seq_one_letter_code
_entity_poly.pdbx_strand_id
1 'polypeptide(L)'
;INSQSWGYSDLNARGEEIEEWQAENRLILLNKPEDKPTFFSRAWLTSTTPDLAFATDNKKCTREVADQLATSDHRPILISIDTSFPRTKRKLLQIFNASWKSGRIPNIWKKAIMIPILKHGKPRNKLDSYRPISLTSCTCKLMERVINSRLTLILESNSLLTEAQAGFRK
;
A
#
# COMPACT_ATOMS: atom_id res chain seq x y z
N ILE A 1 -17.59 2.89 2.12
CA ILE A 1 -17.18 4.31 2.13
C ILE A 1 -17.49 4.75 0.72
N ASN A 2 -18.53 5.55 0.54
CA ASN A 2 -19.10 5.78 -0.78
C ASN A 2 -19.04 7.27 -1.06
N SER A 3 -18.54 7.63 -2.24
CA SER A 3 -18.57 8.98 -2.78
C SER A 3 -18.67 8.88 -4.30
N GLN A 4 -19.45 9.80 -4.88
CA GLN A 4 -19.62 9.93 -6.32
C GLN A 4 -18.30 10.31 -7.01
N SER A 5 -17.45 11.08 -6.35
CA SER A 5 -16.11 11.45 -6.83
C SER A 5 -15.21 10.22 -7.06
N TRP A 6 -15.54 9.06 -6.46
CA TRP A 6 -14.77 7.82 -6.56
C TRP A 6 -15.49 6.75 -7.42
N GLY A 7 -16.60 7.11 -8.07
CA GLY A 7 -17.38 6.21 -8.93
C GLY A 7 -18.53 5.46 -8.25
N TYR A 8 -18.92 5.82 -7.02
CA TYR A 8 -20.14 5.27 -6.40
C TYR A 8 -21.39 6.06 -6.81
N SER A 9 -22.57 5.45 -6.67
CA SER A 9 -23.85 6.12 -6.95
C SER A 9 -24.25 7.14 -5.87
N ASP A 10 -23.76 6.93 -4.64
CA ASP A 10 -24.18 7.64 -3.43
C ASP A 10 -22.98 8.16 -2.63
N LEU A 11 -23.24 9.19 -1.81
CA LEU A 11 -22.33 9.70 -0.79
C LEU A 11 -22.86 9.28 0.59
N ASN A 12 -21.99 8.72 1.43
CA ASN A 12 -22.31 8.47 2.84
C ASN A 12 -21.39 9.24 3.78
N ALA A 13 -21.73 9.30 5.08
CA ALA A 13 -20.99 10.08 6.08
C ALA A 13 -19.48 9.82 6.08
N ARG A 14 -19.06 8.55 5.93
CA ARG A 14 -17.62 8.21 5.82
C ARG A 14 -16.99 8.69 4.51
N GLY A 15 -17.77 8.75 3.44
CA GLY A 15 -17.35 9.33 2.17
C GLY A 15 -17.08 10.82 2.32
N GLU A 16 -18.02 11.53 2.92
CA GLU A 16 -17.95 12.95 3.22
C GLU A 16 -16.74 13.28 4.10
N GLU A 17 -16.53 12.56 5.21
CA GLU A 17 -15.35 12.72 6.09
C GLU A 17 -14.01 12.62 5.32
N ILE A 18 -13.92 11.73 4.34
CA ILE A 18 -12.69 11.57 3.54
C ILE A 18 -12.55 12.66 2.49
N GLU A 19 -13.65 13.11 1.88
CA GLU A 19 -13.62 14.25 0.95
C GLU A 19 -13.22 15.55 1.66
N GLU A 20 -13.73 15.77 2.87
CA GLU A 20 -13.31 16.89 3.72
C GLU A 20 -11.82 16.79 4.07
N TRP A 21 -11.36 15.64 4.56
CA TRP A 21 -9.95 15.41 4.87
C TRP A 21 -9.05 15.62 3.64
N GLN A 22 -9.49 15.17 2.46
CA GLN A 22 -8.80 15.38 1.19
C GLN A 22 -8.65 16.89 0.91
N ALA A 23 -9.73 17.66 1.05
CA ALA A 23 -9.73 19.09 0.80
C ALA A 23 -8.84 19.86 1.79
N GLU A 24 -8.95 19.56 3.08
CA GLU A 24 -8.14 20.17 4.15
C GLU A 24 -6.64 19.97 3.94
N ASN A 25 -6.24 18.77 3.49
CA ASN A 25 -4.84 18.41 3.29
C ASN A 25 -4.33 18.74 1.89
N ARG A 26 -5.14 19.40 1.05
CA ARG A 26 -4.81 19.76 -0.35
C ARG A 26 -4.34 18.54 -1.15
N LEU A 27 -5.04 17.43 -0.97
CA LEU A 27 -4.75 16.18 -1.64
C LEU A 27 -5.57 16.07 -2.94
N ILE A 28 -4.94 15.47 -3.94
CA ILE A 28 -5.55 15.14 -5.22
C ILE A 28 -5.84 13.65 -5.21
N LEU A 29 -7.09 13.28 -5.39
CA LEU A 29 -7.48 11.90 -5.61
C LEU A 29 -6.97 11.42 -6.98
N LEU A 30 -6.28 10.28 -6.99
CA LEU A 30 -5.77 9.63 -8.21
C LEU A 30 -6.77 8.64 -8.81
N ASN A 31 -7.78 8.22 -8.06
CA ASN A 31 -8.88 7.40 -8.56
C ASN A 31 -9.66 8.18 -9.61
N LYS A 32 -10.02 7.49 -10.69
CA LYS A 32 -10.94 7.99 -11.69
C LYS A 32 -12.29 7.28 -11.54
N PRO A 33 -13.43 7.98 -11.70
CA PRO A 33 -14.75 7.35 -11.67
C PRO A 33 -14.90 6.18 -12.65
N GLU A 34 -14.18 6.23 -13.77
CA GLU A 34 -14.13 5.20 -14.81
C GLU A 34 -13.17 4.03 -14.53
N ASP A 35 -12.41 4.07 -13.43
CA ASP A 35 -11.48 2.99 -13.08
C ASP A 35 -12.26 1.69 -12.79
N LYS A 36 -11.66 0.55 -13.16
CA LYS A 36 -12.16 -0.77 -12.75
C LYS A 36 -12.29 -0.82 -11.22
N PRO A 37 -13.35 -1.43 -10.65
CA PRO A 37 -13.46 -1.66 -9.22
C PRO A 37 -12.26 -2.42 -8.66
N THR A 38 -11.83 -2.11 -7.44
CA THR A 38 -10.62 -2.73 -6.85
C THR A 38 -10.91 -3.96 -6.00
N PHE A 39 -12.16 -4.20 -5.64
CA PHE A 39 -12.58 -5.32 -4.80
C PHE A 39 -13.80 -6.03 -5.37
N PHE A 40 -13.81 -7.36 -5.29
CA PHE A 40 -14.96 -8.20 -5.62
C PHE A 40 -15.38 -9.04 -4.40
N SER A 41 -16.58 -8.78 -3.90
CA SER A 41 -17.17 -9.58 -2.83
C SER A 41 -17.82 -10.84 -3.41
N ARG A 42 -17.30 -12.02 -3.06
CA ARG A 42 -17.97 -13.29 -3.39
C ARG A 42 -19.24 -13.52 -2.60
N ALA A 43 -19.30 -13.01 -1.37
CA ALA A 43 -20.46 -13.17 -0.49
C ALA A 43 -21.69 -12.44 -1.04
N TRP A 44 -21.48 -11.26 -1.61
CA TRP A 44 -22.56 -10.40 -2.12
C TRP A 44 -22.62 -10.36 -3.65
N LEU A 45 -21.65 -10.98 -4.34
CA LEU A 45 -21.48 -10.93 -5.79
C LEU A 45 -21.43 -9.49 -6.34
N THR A 46 -20.86 -8.56 -5.57
CA THR A 46 -20.76 -7.13 -5.89
C THR A 46 -19.30 -6.68 -6.03
N SER A 47 -19.05 -5.73 -6.91
CA SER A 47 -17.75 -5.06 -7.01
C SER A 47 -17.79 -3.67 -6.37
N THR A 48 -16.73 -3.28 -5.67
CA THR A 48 -16.58 -1.94 -5.07
C THR A 48 -15.15 -1.41 -5.23
N THR A 49 -14.95 -0.13 -4.94
CA THR A 49 -13.65 0.56 -5.01
C THR A 49 -13.26 1.08 -3.62
N PRO A 50 -12.94 0.21 -2.65
CA PRO A 50 -12.55 0.66 -1.31
C PRO A 50 -11.15 1.28 -1.28
N ASP A 51 -10.33 1.03 -2.31
CA ASP A 51 -8.90 1.37 -2.31
C ASP A 51 -8.64 2.71 -3.01
N LEU A 52 -8.52 3.75 -2.19
CA LEU A 52 -8.27 5.13 -2.62
C LEU A 52 -6.77 5.45 -2.62
N ALA A 53 -6.33 6.22 -3.61
CA ALA A 53 -4.97 6.74 -3.68
C ALA A 53 -5.00 8.27 -3.82
N PHE A 54 -4.17 8.95 -3.03
CA PHE A 54 -4.07 10.40 -3.00
C PHE A 54 -2.63 10.86 -3.26
N ALA A 55 -2.46 12.03 -3.86
CA ALA A 55 -1.17 12.67 -4.10
C ALA A 55 -1.24 14.17 -3.78
N THR A 56 -0.10 14.76 -3.41
CA THR A 56 0.01 16.22 -3.27
C THR A 56 0.28 16.92 -4.61
N ASP A 57 0.65 16.18 -5.66
CA ASP A 57 0.92 16.67 -7.01
C ASP A 57 0.58 15.58 -8.04
N ASN A 58 -0.41 15.82 -8.90
CA ASN A 58 -0.92 14.85 -9.87
C ASN A 58 -0.04 14.71 -11.12
N LYS A 59 0.84 15.69 -11.41
CA LYS A 59 1.67 15.66 -12.63
C LYS A 59 2.75 14.59 -12.61
N LYS A 60 2.91 13.90 -11.47
CA LYS A 60 4.01 12.98 -11.22
C LYS A 60 3.55 11.60 -10.78
N CYS A 61 2.24 11.34 -10.66
CA CYS A 61 1.75 10.05 -10.21
C CYS A 61 0.56 9.61 -11.06
N THR A 62 0.62 8.41 -11.62
CA THR A 62 -0.54 7.76 -12.26
C THR A 62 -0.98 6.55 -11.45
N ARG A 63 -2.25 6.21 -11.59
CA ARG A 63 -2.89 5.05 -10.96
C ARG A 63 -3.54 4.22 -12.06
N GLU A 64 -3.37 2.91 -11.96
CA GLU A 64 -4.04 1.93 -12.81
C GLU A 64 -4.51 0.75 -11.95
N VAL A 65 -5.67 0.19 -12.27
CA VAL A 65 -6.17 -1.04 -11.65
C VAL A 65 -5.93 -2.18 -12.63
N ALA A 66 -4.98 -3.05 -12.28
CA ALA A 66 -4.65 -4.22 -13.06
C ALA A 66 -5.73 -5.30 -12.96
N ASP A 67 -5.62 -6.33 -13.80
CA ASP A 67 -6.55 -7.45 -13.75
C ASP A 67 -6.39 -8.29 -12.48
N GLN A 68 -7.47 -9.00 -12.13
CA GLN A 68 -7.55 -9.80 -10.93
C GLN A 68 -6.52 -10.94 -10.97
N LEU A 69 -5.70 -11.05 -9.92
CA LEU A 69 -4.69 -12.10 -9.83
C LEU A 69 -5.29 -13.35 -9.18
N ALA A 70 -5.40 -14.42 -9.96
CA ALA A 70 -5.83 -15.74 -9.52
C ALA A 70 -7.13 -15.69 -8.68
N THR A 71 -7.07 -16.16 -7.43
CA THR A 71 -8.19 -16.21 -6.48
C THR A 71 -8.17 -15.04 -5.49
N SER A 72 -7.45 -13.95 -5.76
CA SER A 72 -7.54 -12.73 -4.95
C SER A 72 -8.91 -12.09 -5.11
N ASP A 73 -9.51 -11.58 -4.04
CA ASP A 73 -10.71 -10.73 -4.07
C ASP A 73 -10.39 -9.26 -4.34
N HIS A 74 -9.12 -8.85 -4.21
CA HIS A 74 -8.63 -7.54 -4.61
C HIS A 74 -7.89 -7.57 -5.94
N ARG A 75 -8.09 -6.51 -6.74
CA ARG A 75 -7.30 -6.21 -7.94
C ARG A 75 -6.06 -5.39 -7.57
N PRO A 76 -4.89 -5.68 -8.17
CA PRO A 76 -3.69 -4.89 -7.90
C PRO A 76 -3.85 -3.45 -8.37
N ILE A 77 -3.35 -2.52 -7.56
CA ILE A 77 -3.32 -1.10 -7.90
C ILE A 77 -1.87 -0.74 -8.19
N LEU A 78 -1.62 -0.33 -9.43
CA LEU A 78 -0.31 0.11 -9.89
C LEU A 78 -0.25 1.62 -9.77
N ILE A 79 0.61 2.10 -8.88
CA ILE A 79 0.91 3.53 -8.76
C ILE A 79 2.28 3.75 -9.40
N SER A 80 2.30 4.47 -10.52
CA SER A 80 3.55 4.87 -11.17
C SER A 80 3.89 6.29 -10.76
N ILE A 81 5.07 6.48 -10.22
CA ILE A 81 5.58 7.80 -9.83
C ILE A 81 6.66 8.19 -10.83
N ASP A 82 6.49 9.33 -11.49
CA ASP A 82 7.52 9.89 -12.33
C ASP A 82 8.72 10.31 -11.48
N THR A 83 9.82 9.58 -11.69
CA THR A 83 11.11 9.82 -11.04
C THR A 83 12.10 10.45 -12.01
N SER A 84 11.62 11.05 -13.11
CA SER A 84 12.39 11.74 -14.16
C SER A 84 13.40 12.77 -13.64
N PHE A 85 13.32 13.18 -12.36
CA PHE A 85 14.38 13.88 -11.67
C PHE A 85 15.55 12.94 -11.34
N PRO A 86 16.69 13.01 -12.06
CA PRO A 86 17.85 12.14 -11.81
C PRO A 86 18.38 12.29 -10.38
N ARG A 87 18.11 13.44 -9.76
CA ARG A 87 18.51 13.75 -8.39
C ARG A 87 17.83 12.86 -7.35
N THR A 88 16.54 12.54 -7.48
CA THR A 88 15.82 11.74 -6.47
C THR A 88 16.24 10.29 -6.51
N LYS A 89 16.24 9.67 -7.70
CA LYS A 89 16.74 8.30 -7.90
C LYS A 89 18.19 8.15 -7.42
N ARG A 90 19.06 9.10 -7.80
CA ARG A 90 20.46 9.10 -7.37
C ARG A 90 20.61 9.23 -5.85
N LYS A 91 19.84 10.11 -5.20
CA LYS A 91 19.87 10.27 -3.73
C LYS A 91 19.38 9.01 -3.02
N LEU A 92 18.29 8.40 -3.47
CA LEU A 92 17.80 7.13 -2.90
C LEU A 92 18.84 6.02 -3.05
N LEU A 93 19.44 5.89 -4.24
CA LEU A 93 20.50 4.93 -4.48
C LEU A 93 21.72 5.16 -3.56
N GLN A 94 22.12 6.41 -3.35
CA GLN A 94 23.19 6.77 -2.41
C GLN A 94 22.85 6.35 -0.98
N ILE A 95 21.64 6.65 -0.51
CA ILE A 95 21.17 6.25 0.83
C ILE A 95 21.14 4.73 0.96
N PHE A 96 20.64 4.01 -0.04
CA PHE A 96 20.54 2.55 -0.03
C PHE A 96 21.92 1.91 -0.01
N ASN A 97 22.83 2.37 -0.85
CA ASN A 97 24.21 1.87 -0.89
C ASN A 97 24.96 2.17 0.41
N ALA A 98 24.79 3.37 0.98
CA ALA A 98 25.37 3.71 2.28
C ALA A 98 24.80 2.81 3.38
N SER A 99 23.49 2.56 3.38
CA SER A 99 22.83 1.70 4.36
C SER A 99 23.30 0.25 4.23
N TRP A 100 23.41 -0.26 3.00
CA TRP A 100 23.90 -1.60 2.72
C TRP A 100 25.36 -1.81 3.16
N LYS A 101 26.24 -0.86 2.85
CA LYS A 101 27.66 -0.94 3.22
C LYS A 101 27.91 -0.79 4.72
N SER A 102 27.16 0.10 5.38
CA SER A 102 27.36 0.40 6.80
C SER A 102 26.55 -0.49 7.76
N GLY A 103 25.56 -1.23 7.25
CA GLY A 103 24.60 -1.96 8.08
C GLY A 103 23.68 -1.04 8.91
N ARG A 104 23.65 0.27 8.63
CA ARG A 104 22.88 1.27 9.37
C ARG A 104 21.83 1.93 8.49
N ILE A 105 20.61 2.04 8.98
CA ILE A 105 19.51 2.75 8.29
C ILE A 105 19.26 4.14 8.91
N PRO A 106 18.70 5.09 8.14
CA PRO A 106 18.26 6.38 8.66
C PRO A 106 17.37 6.23 9.91
N ASN A 107 17.58 7.06 10.93
CA ASN A 107 16.79 6.97 12.16
C ASN A 107 15.29 7.19 11.94
N ILE A 108 14.92 7.98 10.92
CA ILE A 108 13.51 8.17 10.56
C ILE A 108 12.84 6.89 10.05
N TRP A 109 13.59 5.96 9.46
CA TRP A 109 13.06 4.66 9.01
C TRP A 109 12.79 3.69 10.16
N LYS A 110 13.38 3.94 11.33
CA LYS A 110 13.13 3.15 12.55
C LYS A 110 11.84 3.57 13.27
N LYS A 111 11.17 4.62 12.79
CA LYS A 111 9.91 5.12 13.36
C LYS A 111 8.74 4.65 12.50
N ALA A 112 7.62 4.36 13.16
CA ALA A 112 6.37 4.02 12.50
C ALA A 112 5.20 4.68 13.24
N ILE A 113 4.14 5.01 12.50
CA ILE A 113 2.87 5.42 13.09
C ILE A 113 2.07 4.15 13.38
N MET A 114 1.64 3.98 14.63
CA MET A 114 0.88 2.81 15.06
C MET A 114 -0.62 3.10 15.02
N ILE A 115 -1.35 2.34 14.21
CA ILE A 115 -2.80 2.46 14.07
C ILE A 115 -3.47 1.17 14.56
N PRO A 116 -4.24 1.20 15.66
CA PRO A 116 -4.98 0.02 16.11
C PRO A 116 -6.25 -0.17 15.28
N ILE A 117 -6.39 -1.33 14.64
CA ILE A 117 -7.60 -1.71 13.89
C ILE A 117 -8.39 -2.76 14.68
N LEU A 118 -9.66 -2.47 14.96
CA LEU A 118 -10.55 -3.39 15.66
C LEU A 118 -10.77 -4.66 14.82
N LYS A 119 -10.60 -5.83 15.45
CA LYS A 119 -10.93 -7.13 14.88
C LYS A 119 -12.45 -7.21 14.67
N HIS A 120 -12.87 -7.75 13.53
CA HIS A 120 -14.29 -7.94 13.24
C HIS A 120 -14.98 -8.76 14.34
N GLY A 121 -16.15 -8.29 14.79
CA GLY A 121 -16.97 -8.94 15.82
C GLY A 121 -16.38 -8.95 17.24
N LYS A 122 -15.28 -8.23 17.51
CA LYS A 122 -14.66 -8.17 18.84
C LYS A 122 -15.06 -6.91 19.63
N PRO A 123 -15.11 -7.00 20.97
CA PRO A 123 -15.58 -5.89 21.80
C PRO A 123 -14.56 -4.74 21.83
N ARG A 124 -15.05 -3.50 21.69
CA ARG A 124 -14.20 -2.28 21.65
C ARG A 124 -13.49 -1.97 22.97
N ASN A 125 -14.01 -2.44 24.08
CA ASN A 125 -13.47 -2.15 25.41
C ASN A 125 -12.29 -3.05 25.82
N LYS A 126 -11.84 -3.98 24.97
CA LYS A 126 -10.70 -4.86 25.27
C LYS A 126 -9.52 -4.57 24.34
N LEU A 127 -8.32 -4.46 24.89
CA LEU A 127 -7.10 -4.18 24.13
C LEU A 127 -6.73 -5.31 23.15
N ASP A 128 -6.97 -6.57 23.54
CA ASP A 128 -6.74 -7.77 22.71
C ASP A 128 -7.60 -7.81 21.42
N SER A 129 -8.63 -6.97 21.36
CA SER A 129 -9.56 -6.86 20.25
C SER A 129 -8.99 -6.04 19.10
N TYR A 130 -7.83 -5.41 19.26
CA TYR A 130 -7.20 -4.62 18.21
C TYR A 130 -5.99 -5.36 17.59
N ARG A 131 -5.78 -5.14 16.29
CA ARG A 131 -4.56 -5.49 15.58
C ARG A 131 -3.77 -4.20 15.35
N PRO A 132 -2.56 -4.06 15.89
CA PRO A 132 -1.74 -2.90 15.57
C PRO A 132 -1.24 -3.01 14.12
N ILE A 133 -1.38 -1.93 13.36
CA ILE A 133 -0.73 -1.76 12.05
C ILE A 133 0.34 -0.69 12.16
N SER A 134 1.56 -1.01 11.72
CA SER A 134 2.67 -0.08 11.67
C SER A 134 2.78 0.54 10.28
N LEU A 135 2.54 1.85 10.17
CA LEU A 135 2.80 2.61 8.95
C LEU A 135 4.26 3.07 8.94
N THR A 136 5.09 2.36 8.16
CA THR A 136 6.51 2.66 7.96
C THR A 136 6.75 3.53 6.72
N SER A 137 7.92 4.18 6.67
CA SER A 137 8.34 5.01 5.53
C SER A 137 8.33 4.25 4.20
N CYS A 138 7.76 4.85 3.15
CA CYS A 138 7.77 4.27 1.79
C CYS A 138 9.20 3.98 1.29
N THR A 139 10.16 4.85 1.61
CA THR A 139 11.57 4.64 1.24
C THR A 139 12.21 3.47 1.99
N CYS A 140 11.76 3.20 3.23
CA CYS A 140 12.17 2.03 3.99
C CYS A 140 11.61 0.75 3.36
N LYS A 141 10.30 0.71 3.06
CA LYS A 141 9.65 -0.42 2.37
C LYS A 141 10.30 -0.73 1.02
N LEU A 142 10.74 0.30 0.30
CA LEU A 142 11.47 0.11 -0.96
C LEU A 142 12.83 -0.58 -0.73
N MET A 143 13.59 -0.18 0.29
CA MET A 143 14.84 -0.85 0.65
C MET A 143 14.60 -2.29 1.12
N GLU A 144 13.59 -2.52 1.97
CA GLU A 144 13.16 -3.86 2.41
C GLU A 144 12.87 -4.76 1.21
N ARG A 145 12.18 -4.25 0.19
CA ARG A 145 11.91 -5.00 -1.05
C ARG A 145 13.19 -5.36 -1.81
N VAL A 146 14.17 -4.46 -1.87
CA VAL A 146 15.49 -4.74 -2.48
C VAL A 146 16.21 -5.84 -1.71
N ILE A 147 16.24 -5.75 -0.37
CA ILE A 147 16.85 -6.77 0.50
C ILE A 147 16.16 -8.12 0.31
N ASN A 148 14.82 -8.14 0.42
CA ASN A 148 14.02 -9.35 0.28
C ASN A 148 14.26 -10.02 -1.08
N SER A 149 14.27 -9.25 -2.17
CA SER A 149 14.50 -9.81 -3.52
C SER A 149 15.85 -10.52 -3.63
N ARG A 150 16.91 -9.94 -3.03
CA ARG A 150 18.26 -10.55 -3.02
C ARG A 150 18.32 -11.77 -2.12
N LEU A 151 17.71 -11.70 -0.95
CA LEU A 151 17.68 -12.79 0.02
C LEU A 151 16.91 -13.99 -0.53
N THR A 152 15.71 -13.77 -1.07
CA THR A 152 14.90 -14.82 -1.71
C THR A 152 15.67 -15.51 -2.82
N LEU A 153 16.37 -14.76 -3.67
CA LEU A 153 17.21 -15.35 -4.73
C LEU A 153 18.25 -16.31 -4.15
N ILE A 154 18.99 -15.90 -3.12
CA ILE A 154 20.01 -16.75 -2.48
C ILE A 154 19.37 -17.98 -1.84
N LEU A 155 18.27 -17.81 -1.11
CA LEU A 155 17.59 -18.90 -0.41
C LEU A 155 17.04 -19.95 -1.40
N GLU A 156 16.45 -19.50 -2.51
CA GLU A 156 15.93 -20.37 -3.57
C GLU A 156 17.06 -21.07 -4.33
N SER A 157 18.09 -20.34 -4.78
CA SER A 157 19.20 -20.93 -5.55
C SER A 157 20.01 -21.96 -4.77
N ASN A 158 20.04 -21.85 -3.44
CA ASN A 158 20.74 -22.79 -2.56
C ASN A 158 19.80 -23.83 -1.91
N SER A 159 18.53 -23.91 -2.32
CA SER A 159 17.53 -24.82 -1.74
C SER A 159 17.42 -24.75 -0.21
N LEU A 160 17.58 -23.54 0.35
CA LEU A 160 17.57 -23.30 1.80
C LEU A 160 16.15 -23.16 2.38
N LEU A 161 15.12 -23.25 1.55
CA LEU A 161 13.72 -23.19 1.96
C LEU A 161 13.09 -24.58 1.93
N THR A 162 12.55 -25.03 3.06
CA THR A 162 11.80 -26.31 3.19
C THR A 162 10.64 -26.43 2.22
N GLU A 163 10.56 -27.52 1.46
CA GLU A 163 9.49 -27.78 0.47
C GLU A 163 8.07 -27.62 1.03
N ALA A 164 7.85 -27.90 2.31
CA ALA A 164 6.56 -27.72 2.98
C ALA A 164 6.15 -26.24 3.21
N GLN A 165 7.03 -25.26 2.97
CA GLN A 165 6.72 -23.84 3.10
C GLN A 165 5.91 -23.37 1.89
N ALA A 166 4.58 -23.41 1.98
CA ALA A 166 3.67 -22.95 0.92
C ALA A 166 3.43 -21.42 0.94
N GLY A 167 3.56 -20.76 2.10
CA GLY A 167 3.34 -19.32 2.24
C GLY A 167 4.56 -18.48 1.83
N PHE A 168 4.30 -17.31 1.26
CA PHE A 168 5.32 -16.29 0.94
C PHE A 168 6.46 -16.77 0.04
N ARG A 169 6.15 -17.73 -0.85
CA ARG A 169 7.01 -18.11 -1.98
C ARG A 169 6.55 -17.40 -3.25
N LYS A 170 7.42 -17.36 -4.26
CA LYS A 170 7.06 -16.93 -5.61
C LYS A 170 6.17 -17.94 -6.30
#